data_AF-A0A813EAL7-F1
#
_entry.id   AF-A0A813EAL7-F1
#
_cell.length_a   1.000
_cell.length_b   1.000
_cell.length_c   1.000
_cell.angle_alpha   90.00
_cell.angle_beta   90.00
_cell.angle_gamma   90.00
#
_symmetry.space_group_name_H-M   'P 1'
#
loop_
_entity.id
_entity.type
_entity.pdbx_description
1 polymer ?
#
loop_
_entity_poly.entity_id
_entity_poly.type
_entity_poly.pdbx_seq_one_letter_code
_entity_poly.pdbx_strand_id
1 'polypeptide(L)'
;ALGELGGELAGQYLPLPSSSSCMARPAGMLPEESQMLESKGFLFKADEPDGRGIFAVDALAAAVLVNNGSHVQILVNQDGTSQEASSLLLESFRSALEGALHQDGHAMIAQG
;
A
#
# COMPACT_ATOMS: atom_id res chain seq x y z
N ALA A 1 -3.06 0.26 12.44
CA ALA A 1 -3.60 0.87 11.21
C ALA A 1 -3.63 -0.06 9.97
N LEU A 2 -2.60 -0.11 9.08
CA LEU A 2 -2.72 -0.82 7.78
C LEU A 2 -2.97 -2.33 7.89
N GLY A 3 -2.31 -3.01 8.82
CA GLY A 3 -2.51 -4.45 9.05
C GLY A 3 -3.84 -4.81 9.72
N GLU A 4 -4.65 -3.82 10.09
CA GLU A 4 -5.99 -4.03 10.67
C GLU A 4 -7.11 -3.91 9.63
N LEU A 5 -6.76 -3.58 8.39
CA LEU A 5 -7.70 -3.63 7.27
C LEU A 5 -8.10 -5.09 7.04
N GLY A 6 -9.41 -5.34 7.02
CA GLY A 6 -9.99 -6.66 6.83
C GLY A 6 -10.89 -6.75 5.58
N GLY A 7 -11.37 -7.95 5.27
CA GLY A 7 -12.27 -8.19 4.14
C GLY A 7 -11.57 -7.98 2.80
N GLU A 8 -12.17 -7.18 1.93
CA GLU A 8 -11.65 -6.86 0.58
C GLU A 8 -10.38 -5.98 0.56
N LEU A 9 -10.07 -5.37 1.71
CA LEU A 9 -8.90 -4.49 1.89
C LEU A 9 -7.78 -5.18 2.69
N ALA A 10 -8.00 -6.45 3.06
CA ALA A 10 -6.99 -7.26 3.71
C ALA A 10 -5.77 -7.41 2.80
N GLY A 11 -4.59 -7.39 3.41
CA GLY A 11 -3.34 -7.41 2.67
C GLY A 11 -2.13 -7.45 3.58
N GLN A 12 -0.96 -7.28 2.97
CA GLN A 12 0.31 -7.38 3.67
C GLN A 12 1.24 -6.22 3.32
N TYR A 13 1.99 -5.78 4.33
CA TYR A 13 3.04 -4.78 4.16
C TYR A 13 4.32 -5.43 3.63
N LEU A 14 4.77 -4.95 2.47
CA LEU A 14 5.94 -5.41 1.73
C LEU A 14 6.99 -4.30 1.75
N PRO A 15 8.01 -4.37 2.62
CA PRO A 15 9.11 -3.41 2.58
C PRO A 15 9.85 -3.49 1.24
N LEU A 16 10.39 -2.38 0.76
CA LEU A 16 11.13 -2.38 -0.51
C LEU A 16 12.30 -3.39 -0.46
N PRO A 17 12.67 -3.97 -1.62
CA PRO A 17 13.83 -4.85 -1.68
C PRO A 17 15.07 -4.09 -1.19
N SER A 18 15.89 -4.77 -0.38
CA SER A 18 17.05 -4.18 0.31
C SER A 18 16.73 -3.19 1.45
N SER A 19 15.46 -3.04 1.84
CA SER A 19 15.10 -2.31 3.05
C SER A 19 15.49 -3.14 4.28
N SER A 20 16.31 -2.58 5.16
CA SER A 20 16.75 -3.22 6.40
C SER A 20 16.00 -2.72 7.63
N SER A 21 15.23 -1.65 7.46
CA SER A 21 14.46 -0.98 8.52
C SER A 21 13.27 -1.78 9.06
N CYS A 22 12.80 -2.81 8.34
CA CYS A 22 11.67 -3.61 8.79
C CYS A 22 12.16 -4.88 9.51
N MET A 23 12.10 -4.92 10.84
CA MET A 23 12.55 -6.07 11.63
C MET A 23 11.82 -7.38 11.28
N ALA A 24 10.56 -7.30 10.80
CA ALA A 24 9.80 -8.46 10.36
C ALA A 24 10.34 -9.08 9.06
N ARG A 25 10.99 -8.28 8.21
CA ARG A 25 11.52 -8.67 6.90
C ARG A 25 12.83 -7.92 6.63
N PRO A 26 13.95 -8.36 7.23
CA PRO A 26 15.23 -7.64 7.20
C PRO A 26 15.92 -7.62 5.82
N ALA A 27 15.41 -8.39 4.85
CA ALA A 27 15.89 -8.41 3.47
C ALA A 27 14.93 -7.70 2.49
N GLY A 28 13.82 -7.13 2.98
CA GLY A 28 12.76 -6.58 2.13
C GLY A 28 11.75 -7.61 1.61
N MET A 29 11.03 -7.25 0.56
CA MET A 29 10.09 -8.14 -0.13
C MET A 29 10.80 -9.23 -0.94
N LEU A 30 10.11 -10.34 -1.18
CA LEU A 30 10.62 -11.45 -1.99
C LEU A 30 10.62 -11.09 -3.49
N PRO A 31 11.46 -11.76 -4.30
CA PRO A 31 11.51 -11.54 -5.75
C PRO A 31 10.16 -11.79 -6.43
N GLU A 32 9.44 -12.82 -6.01
CA GLU A 32 8.12 -13.17 -6.56
C GLU A 32 7.07 -12.09 -6.27
N GLU A 33 7.06 -11.57 -5.04
CA GLU A 33 6.21 -10.46 -4.65
C GLU A 33 6.56 -9.20 -5.46
N SER A 34 7.85 -8.94 -5.68
CA SER A 34 8.30 -7.79 -6.46
C SER A 34 7.84 -7.87 -7.91
N GLN A 35 7.92 -9.04 -8.52
CA GLN A 35 7.42 -9.29 -9.88
C GLN A 35 5.90 -9.12 -9.97
N MET A 36 5.17 -9.58 -8.96
CA MET A 36 3.72 -9.43 -8.88
C MET A 36 3.30 -7.97 -8.79
N LEU A 37 3.97 -7.17 -7.94
CA LEU A 37 3.72 -5.74 -7.84
C LEU A 37 4.16 -4.98 -9.10
N GLU A 38 5.27 -5.37 -9.72
CA GLU A 38 5.73 -4.78 -10.98
C GLU A 38 4.74 -5.04 -12.11
N SER A 39 4.22 -6.28 -12.22
CA SER A 39 3.21 -6.64 -13.22
C SER A 39 1.90 -5.87 -13.05
N LYS A 40 1.62 -5.33 -11.86
CA LYS A 40 0.44 -4.51 -11.56
C LYS A 40 0.72 -3.00 -11.56
N GLY A 41 1.97 -2.59 -11.81
CA GLY A 41 2.37 -1.19 -11.77
C GLY A 41 2.38 -0.58 -10.36
N PHE A 42 2.42 -1.41 -9.32
CA PHE A 42 2.48 -0.98 -7.91
C PHE A 42 3.91 -0.87 -7.37
N LEU A 43 4.85 -1.57 -8.00
CA LEU A 43 6.25 -1.51 -7.59
C LEU A 43 6.86 -0.15 -7.96
N PHE A 44 7.45 0.52 -6.98
CA PHE A 44 8.24 1.74 -7.19
C PHE A 44 9.69 1.51 -6.79
N LYS A 45 10.59 2.25 -7.44
CA LYS A 45 12.03 2.26 -7.12
C LYS A 45 12.37 3.55 -6.39
N ALA A 46 13.06 3.42 -5.27
CA ALA A 46 13.60 4.55 -4.51
C ALA A 46 15.08 4.28 -4.23
N ASP A 47 15.90 5.33 -4.24
CA ASP A 47 17.33 5.25 -3.94
C ASP A 47 17.56 4.87 -2.46
N GLU A 48 16.70 5.35 -1.57
CA GLU A 48 16.68 5.04 -0.13
C GLU A 48 15.51 4.13 0.22
N PRO A 49 15.67 2.80 0.25
CA PRO A 49 14.58 1.85 0.51
C PRO A 49 14.19 1.75 2.00
N ASP A 50 15.01 2.31 2.89
CA ASP A 50 14.76 2.27 4.32
C ASP A 50 13.53 3.10 4.72
N GLY A 51 12.67 2.50 5.55
CA GLY A 51 11.38 3.06 5.94
C GLY A 51 10.34 3.11 4.81
N ARG A 52 10.65 2.60 3.60
CA ARG A 52 9.72 2.58 2.46
C ARG A 52 9.18 1.18 2.20
N GLY A 53 7.96 1.13 1.68
CA GLY A 53 7.32 -0.15 1.36
C GLY A 53 5.98 0.03 0.70
N ILE A 54 5.37 -1.11 0.39
CA ILE A 54 4.11 -1.21 -0.32
C ILE A 54 3.19 -2.13 0.48
N PHE A 55 2.04 -1.64 0.90
CA PHE A 55 0.98 -2.50 1.41
C PHE A 55 0.12 -2.95 0.24
N ALA A 56 0.18 -4.23 -0.12
CA ALA A 56 -0.62 -4.77 -1.21
C ALA A 56 -1.82 -5.52 -0.64
N VAL A 57 -3.03 -5.22 -1.14
CA VAL A 57 -4.20 -6.03 -0.81
C VAL A 57 -4.09 -7.41 -1.47
N ASP A 58 -4.62 -8.43 -0.82
CA ASP A 58 -4.59 -9.81 -1.34
C ASP A 58 -5.26 -9.93 -2.72
N ALA A 59 -6.32 -9.16 -2.94
CA ALA A 59 -7.01 -9.10 -4.23
C ALA A 59 -6.20 -8.41 -5.34
N LEU A 60 -5.06 -7.79 -5.02
CA LEU A 60 -4.25 -6.94 -5.91
C LEU A 60 -5.08 -5.88 -6.66
N ALA A 61 -6.21 -5.47 -6.07
CA ALA A 61 -7.08 -4.43 -6.57
C ALA A 61 -6.56 -3.04 -6.18
N ALA A 62 -5.80 -2.93 -5.08
CA ALA A 62 -5.21 -1.71 -4.60
C ALA A 62 -3.87 -1.97 -3.90
N ALA A 63 -3.02 -0.96 -3.83
CA ALA A 63 -1.78 -0.97 -3.07
C ALA A 63 -1.52 0.40 -2.44
N VAL A 64 -0.85 0.42 -1.29
CA VAL A 64 -0.50 1.66 -0.58
C VAL A 64 1.00 1.79 -0.54
N LEU A 65 1.54 2.84 -1.15
CA LEU A 65 2.95 3.18 -1.11
C LEU A 65 3.20 4.01 0.14
N VAL A 66 4.12 3.53 0.97
CA VAL A 66 4.52 4.17 2.21
C VAL A 66 5.85 4.86 1.99
N ASN A 67 5.93 6.14 2.35
CA ASN A 67 7.12 6.99 2.22
C ASN A 67 7.66 7.11 0.77
N ASN A 68 6.77 7.14 -0.23
CA ASN A 68 7.13 7.41 -1.63
C ASN A 68 7.05 8.91 -1.97
N GLY A 69 7.77 9.77 -1.25
CA GLY A 69 7.69 11.24 -1.40
C GLY A 69 6.53 11.89 -0.64
N SER A 70 5.45 11.16 -0.41
CA SER A 70 4.42 11.46 0.61
C SER A 70 4.35 10.29 1.59
N HIS A 71 3.89 10.55 2.82
CA HIS A 71 3.79 9.51 3.86
C HIS A 71 2.99 8.29 3.40
N VAL A 72 1.89 8.52 2.68
CA VAL A 72 0.99 7.47 2.19
C VAL A 72 0.44 7.86 0.83
N GLN A 73 0.50 6.96 -0.15
CA GLN A 73 -0.16 7.08 -1.45
C GLN A 73 -0.93 5.81 -1.77
N ILE A 74 -2.20 5.94 -2.17
CA ILE A 74 -3.04 4.80 -2.53
C ILE A 74 -3.07 4.70 -4.05
N LEU A 75 -2.69 3.53 -4.58
CA LEU A 75 -2.85 3.14 -5.97
C LEU A 75 -3.99 2.13 -6.07
N VAL A 76 -4.84 2.30 -7.07
CA VAL A 76 -5.94 1.37 -7.38
C VAL A 76 -5.71 0.85 -8.78
N ASN A 77 -5.78 -0.47 -8.94
CA ASN A 77 -5.63 -1.10 -10.24
C ASN A 77 -6.84 -0.78 -11.11
N GLN A 78 -6.59 -0.37 -12.37
CA GLN A 78 -7.64 -0.09 -13.35
C GLN A 78 -7.81 -1.20 -14.39
N ASP A 79 -7.08 -2.31 -14.27
CA ASP A 79 -7.24 -3.46 -15.17
C ASP A 79 -8.65 -4.04 -15.12
N GLY A 80 -9.45 -3.72 -16.14
CA GLY A 80 -10.77 -4.32 -16.39
C GLY A 80 -11.94 -3.73 -15.62
N THR A 81 -11.72 -2.76 -14.73
CA THR A 81 -12.77 -2.09 -13.94
C THR A 81 -13.09 -0.71 -14.50
N SER A 82 -14.39 -0.39 -14.60
CA SER A 82 -14.84 0.95 -14.98
C SER A 82 -14.26 2.01 -14.03
N GLN A 83 -14.04 3.22 -14.56
CA GLN A 83 -13.56 4.37 -13.77
C GLN A 83 -14.37 4.58 -12.48
N GLU A 84 -15.70 4.39 -12.54
CA GLU A 84 -16.59 4.49 -11.38
C GLU A 84 -16.29 3.45 -10.30
N ALA A 85 -16.01 2.20 -10.69
CA ALA A 85 -15.67 1.14 -9.75
C ALA A 85 -14.32 1.42 -9.07
N SER A 86 -13.34 1.92 -9.83
CA SER A 86 -12.04 2.33 -9.29
C SER A 86 -12.17 3.51 -8.32
N SER A 87 -13.04 4.47 -8.60
CA SER A 87 -13.34 5.59 -7.70
C SER A 87 -14.03 5.15 -6.41
N LEU A 88 -15.03 4.25 -6.50
CA LEU A 88 -15.70 3.69 -5.33
C LEU A 88 -14.75 2.85 -4.47
N LEU A 89 -13.86 2.08 -5.11
CA LEU A 89 -12.84 1.31 -4.42
C LEU A 89 -11.84 2.24 -3.72
N LEU A 90 -11.39 3.30 -4.38
CA LEU A 90 -10.51 4.30 -3.79
C LEU A 90 -11.16 4.97 -2.56
N GLU A 91 -12.43 5.37 -2.66
CA GLU A 91 -13.15 6.01 -1.56
C GLU A 91 -13.37 5.04 -0.39
N SER A 92 -13.73 3.78 -0.69
CA SER A 92 -13.88 2.73 0.32
C SER A 92 -12.54 2.43 1.01
N PHE A 93 -11.46 2.32 0.23
CA PHE A 93 -10.11 2.10 0.73
C PHE A 93 -9.68 3.26 1.63
N ARG A 94 -9.88 4.49 1.16
CA ARG A 94 -9.56 5.71 1.91
C ARG A 94 -10.36 5.76 3.21
N SER A 95 -11.66 5.53 3.17
CA SER A 95 -12.53 5.57 4.36
C SER A 95 -12.10 4.53 5.40
N ALA A 96 -11.81 3.30 4.96
CA ALA A 96 -11.32 2.25 5.84
C ALA A 96 -9.94 2.57 6.42
N LEU A 97 -9.03 3.13 5.61
CA LEU A 97 -7.72 3.57 6.05
C LEU A 97 -7.81 4.71 7.07
N GLU A 98 -8.65 5.72 6.81
CA GLU A 98 -8.91 6.81 7.74
C GLU A 98 -9.50 6.28 9.05
N GLY A 99 -10.44 5.33 8.99
CA GLY A 99 -10.96 4.64 10.16
C GLY A 99 -9.86 3.92 10.95
N ALA A 100 -9.03 3.13 10.28
CA ALA A 100 -7.93 2.39 10.91
C ALA A 100 -6.84 3.30 11.48
N LEU A 101 -6.55 4.44 10.85
CA LEU A 101 -5.64 5.47 11.39
C LEU A 101 -6.26 6.15 12.62
N HIS A 102 -7.55 6.49 12.57
CA HIS A 102 -8.24 7.14 13.67
C HIS A 102 -8.33 6.24 14.92
N GLN A 103 -8.52 4.93 14.74
CA GLN A 103 -8.46 3.95 15.83
C GLN A 103 -7.08 3.91 16.50
N ASP A 104 -6.02 4.10 15.72
CA ASP A 104 -4.62 4.10 16.17
C ASP A 104 -4.18 5.47 16.74
N GLY A 105 -5.08 6.48 16.76
CA GLY A 105 -4.79 7.83 17.23
C GLY A 105 -4.06 8.73 16.23
N HIS A 106 -3.96 8.29 14.97
CA HIS A 106 -3.32 9.03 13.88
C HIS A 106 -4.37 9.70 12.97
N ALA A 107 -4.11 10.94 12.54
CA ALA A 107 -4.96 11.65 11.59
C ALA A 107 -4.33 11.63 10.18
N MET A 108 -5.13 11.29 9.17
CA MET A 108 -4.71 11.43 7.78
C MET A 108 -4.73 12.92 7.41
N ILE A 109 -3.57 13.58 7.49
CA ILE A 109 -3.41 14.93 6.97
C ILE A 109 -3.28 14.85 5.44
N ALA A 110 -4.39 15.13 4.74
CA ALA A 110 -4.34 15.38 3.31
C ALA A 110 -3.53 16.67 3.09
N GLN A 111 -2.29 16.55 2.59
CA GLN A 111 -1.56 17.72 2.12
C GLN A 111 -2.21 18.16 0.80
N GLY A 112 -2.90 19.30 0.86
CA GLY A 112 -3.52 19.97 -0.28
C GLY A 112 -2.54 20.79 -1.10
#